data_AF-A0A2Z2PAT0-F1
#
_entry.id   AF-A0A2Z2PAT0-F1
#
_cell.length_a   1.000
_cell.length_b   1.000
_cell.length_c   1.000
_cell.angle_alpha   90.00
_cell.angle_beta   90.00
_cell.angle_gamma   90.00
#
_symmetry.space_group_name_H-M   'P 1'
#
loop_
_entity.id
_entity.type
_entity.pdbx_description
1 polymer ?
#
loop_
_entity_poly.entity_id
_entity_poly.type
_entity_poly.pdbx_seq_one_letter_code
_entity_poly.pdbx_strand_id
1 'polypeptide(L)'
;MRCRKASCQLPRARRAAGPMGGDMTMIVDEMRELRETGVRVVGSLAGVVGSILVVWGLAGGAPFIALSSALLVAAPVWFAATRRCDPLARVVISVTYPLLAALLLAMASDSGWIIDMHMLFFAFLAVLAALADWRTIVIGTVVTALHHLLLNFVAPAYVFPDGADISRVMFHAVVVLIEAGVLIALCRHFEALIRRLMETRAAQAARDAELHAEREAKAAEQRSVLASLSERLVAMSGGDLGSQIATPFPGDYDSARTLLNETCAQLDGLVGAVAFTAEQVATGAHELREASGDLAAKTEQQTAAIETVARTAAELLRDIEAQARLWAETRETALGAKADADSGAADVAGAAEAMTRIETSSTQIGEMIAFIDTIAFQTNLLALNAGVEAARAGEAGKGFAVVAGEVRELAQRSAQSAGAIKQLVATSKEEVALGVARVQQLVALLSSLVSRFSDIASQVESIAQGSGSAVEAIRQIDAAMGLLDRGMQQNAAMAEQTSAASVELLRGAEDLRGQVSHFRREDGEPRPMRLRPAA
;
A
#
# COMPACT_ATOMS: atom_id res chain seq x y z
N MET A 1 19.11 -55.84 8.33
CA MET A 1 19.68 -56.21 7.02
C MET A 1 20.07 -54.92 6.30
N ARG A 2 21.36 -54.77 5.95
CA ARG A 2 21.99 -53.72 5.11
C ARG A 2 22.02 -52.24 5.58
N CYS A 3 23.07 -52.00 6.37
CA CYS A 3 24.04 -50.91 6.33
C CYS A 3 24.12 -50.08 5.01
N ARG A 4 24.16 -48.75 5.12
CA ARG A 4 25.04 -47.86 4.33
C ARG A 4 25.29 -46.54 5.08
N LYS A 5 26.47 -46.46 5.70
CA LYS A 5 27.12 -45.20 6.13
C LYS A 5 27.62 -44.47 4.88
N ALA A 6 27.26 -43.21 4.71
CA ALA A 6 27.88 -42.31 3.73
C ALA A 6 28.88 -41.42 4.47
N SER A 7 30.13 -41.55 4.05
CA SER A 7 31.37 -41.03 4.61
C SER A 7 31.56 -39.52 4.39
N CYS A 8 31.85 -38.83 5.49
CA CYS A 8 32.46 -37.50 5.51
C CYS A 8 33.89 -37.61 4.92
N GLN A 9 34.14 -36.99 3.77
CA GLN A 9 35.48 -36.87 3.18
C GLN A 9 35.97 -35.43 3.38
N LEU A 10 36.88 -35.27 4.34
CA LEU A 10 37.75 -34.10 4.44
C LEU A 10 38.79 -34.16 3.30
N PRO A 11 39.05 -33.07 2.56
CA PRO A 11 40.11 -33.05 1.56
C PRO A 11 41.49 -33.05 2.27
N ARG A 12 42.32 -34.04 1.90
CA ARG A 12 43.73 -34.13 2.29
C ARG A 12 44.48 -32.88 1.81
N ALA A 13 45.07 -32.14 2.76
CA ALA A 13 46.06 -31.11 2.48
C ALA A 13 47.23 -31.71 1.68
N ARG A 14 47.33 -31.36 0.39
CA ARG A 14 48.56 -31.55 -0.37
C ARG A 14 49.61 -30.62 0.23
N ARG A 15 50.62 -31.17 0.90
CA ARG A 15 51.86 -30.46 1.19
C ARG A 15 52.44 -30.00 -0.14
N ALA A 16 52.27 -28.72 -0.46
CA ALA A 16 53.02 -28.07 -1.51
C ALA A 16 54.51 -28.22 -1.16
N ALA A 17 55.24 -28.92 -2.02
CA ALA A 17 56.69 -28.85 -2.02
C ALA A 17 57.07 -27.37 -2.16
N GLY A 18 57.91 -26.88 -1.25
CA GLY A 18 58.30 -25.47 -1.22
C GLY A 18 58.96 -25.02 -2.54
N PRO A 19 58.90 -23.72 -2.85
CA PRO A 19 59.29 -23.17 -4.16
C PRO A 19 60.78 -23.31 -4.47
N MET A 20 61.62 -23.73 -3.51
CA MET A 20 63.05 -23.91 -3.73
C MET A 20 63.43 -25.19 -4.49
N GLY A 21 62.50 -26.14 -4.69
CA GLY A 21 62.77 -27.39 -5.40
C GLY A 21 62.82 -27.24 -6.94
N GLY A 22 62.00 -26.35 -7.50
CA GLY A 22 61.82 -26.20 -8.96
C GLY A 22 62.94 -25.43 -9.68
N ASP A 23 63.52 -24.43 -9.01
CA ASP A 23 64.62 -23.63 -9.57
C ASP A 23 65.92 -24.42 -9.68
N MET A 24 66.21 -25.25 -8.68
CA MET A 24 67.39 -26.11 -8.71
C MET A 24 67.30 -27.13 -9.85
N THR A 25 66.09 -27.63 -10.16
CA THR A 25 65.89 -28.58 -11.28
C THR A 25 66.06 -27.93 -12.65
N MET A 26 65.56 -26.70 -12.86
CA MET A 26 65.75 -25.97 -14.13
C MET A 26 67.22 -25.62 -14.40
N ILE A 27 67.96 -25.20 -13.37
CA ILE A 27 69.40 -24.89 -13.48
C ILE A 27 70.21 -26.16 -13.81
N VAL A 28 69.82 -27.30 -13.25
CA VAL A 28 70.45 -28.60 -13.53
C VAL A 28 70.19 -29.04 -14.97
N ASP A 29 69.00 -28.78 -15.52
CA ASP A 29 68.63 -29.19 -16.87
C ASP A 29 69.34 -28.38 -17.97
N GLU A 30 69.42 -27.04 -17.88
CA GLU A 30 70.14 -26.24 -18.88
C GLU A 30 71.66 -26.53 -18.89
N MET A 31 72.26 -26.77 -17.72
CA MET A 31 73.67 -27.19 -17.63
C MET A 31 73.92 -28.58 -18.22
N ARG A 32 72.94 -29.48 -18.09
CA ARG A 32 72.99 -30.80 -18.71
C ARG A 32 72.87 -30.69 -20.23
N GLU A 33 71.99 -29.84 -20.74
CA GLU A 33 71.80 -29.61 -22.17
C GLU A 33 73.05 -28.99 -22.83
N LEU A 34 73.70 -28.04 -22.16
CA LEU A 34 74.97 -27.48 -22.61
C LEU A 34 76.05 -28.56 -22.71
N ARG A 35 76.19 -29.40 -21.67
CA ARG A 35 77.18 -30.50 -21.64
C ARG A 35 76.87 -31.59 -22.65
N GLU A 36 75.59 -31.88 -22.89
CA GLU A 36 75.14 -32.78 -23.95
C GLU A 36 75.54 -32.24 -25.32
N THR A 37 75.27 -30.96 -25.57
CA THR A 37 75.68 -30.29 -26.81
C THR A 37 77.19 -30.32 -26.98
N GLY A 38 77.94 -30.03 -25.92
CA GLY A 38 79.39 -30.13 -25.88
C GLY A 38 79.89 -31.53 -26.25
N VAL A 39 79.37 -32.58 -25.61
CA VAL A 39 79.75 -33.97 -25.93
C VAL A 39 79.38 -34.37 -27.35
N ARG A 40 78.24 -33.93 -27.87
CA ARG A 40 77.86 -34.19 -29.26
C ARG A 40 78.83 -33.57 -30.24
N VAL A 41 79.09 -32.27 -30.09
CA VAL A 41 79.96 -31.51 -31.01
C VAL A 41 81.38 -32.06 -30.94
N VAL A 42 81.93 -32.19 -29.74
CA VAL A 42 83.30 -32.64 -29.51
C VAL A 42 83.46 -34.12 -29.86
N GLY A 43 82.52 -34.99 -29.49
CA GLY A 43 82.57 -36.42 -29.83
C GLY A 43 82.43 -36.69 -31.33
N SER A 44 81.57 -35.95 -32.04
CA SER A 44 81.47 -36.03 -33.50
C SER A 44 82.73 -35.51 -34.19
N LEU A 45 83.32 -34.41 -33.70
CA LEU A 45 84.58 -33.88 -34.22
C LEU A 45 85.73 -34.87 -34.05
N ALA A 46 85.83 -35.55 -32.90
CA ALA A 46 86.79 -36.63 -32.69
C ALA A 46 86.63 -37.76 -33.72
N GLY A 47 85.39 -38.14 -34.04
CA GLY A 47 85.09 -39.12 -35.10
C GLY A 47 85.58 -38.69 -36.49
N VAL A 48 85.38 -37.42 -36.85
CA VAL A 48 85.86 -36.86 -38.13
C VAL A 48 87.38 -36.91 -38.20
N VAL A 49 88.07 -36.41 -37.18
CA VAL A 49 89.54 -36.42 -37.11
C VAL A 49 90.08 -37.85 -37.11
N GLY A 50 89.44 -38.76 -36.35
CA GLY A 50 89.81 -40.17 -36.32
C GLY A 50 89.64 -40.85 -37.67
N SER A 51 88.57 -40.53 -38.40
CA SER A 51 88.30 -41.10 -39.74
C SER A 51 89.33 -40.64 -40.76
N ILE A 52 89.74 -39.38 -40.72
CA ILE A 52 90.84 -38.85 -41.54
C ILE A 52 92.12 -39.65 -41.26
N LEU A 53 92.42 -39.91 -39.99
CA LEU A 53 93.60 -40.64 -39.58
C LEU A 53 93.56 -42.13 -39.95
N VAL A 54 92.39 -42.77 -39.93
CA VAL A 54 92.20 -44.14 -40.43
C VAL A 54 92.52 -44.23 -41.92
N VAL A 55 91.95 -43.31 -42.71
CA VAL A 55 92.18 -43.27 -44.16
C VAL A 55 93.66 -43.00 -44.46
N TRP A 56 94.26 -42.03 -43.76
CA TRP A 56 95.66 -41.69 -43.94
C TRP A 56 96.59 -42.85 -43.54
N GLY A 57 96.33 -43.50 -42.41
CA GLY A 57 97.11 -44.64 -41.93
C GLY A 57 97.04 -45.86 -42.86
N LEU A 58 95.87 -46.16 -43.44
CA LEU A 58 95.74 -47.25 -44.42
C LEU A 58 96.46 -46.92 -45.74
N ALA A 59 96.32 -45.69 -46.24
CA ALA A 59 96.98 -45.26 -47.47
C ALA A 59 98.50 -45.15 -47.32
N GLY A 60 98.99 -44.76 -46.14
CA GLY A 60 100.41 -44.63 -45.82
C GLY A 60 101.09 -45.93 -45.36
N GLY A 61 100.40 -47.07 -45.38
CA GLY A 61 100.98 -48.36 -45.00
C GLY A 61 101.19 -48.57 -43.49
N ALA A 62 100.48 -47.81 -42.64
CA ALA A 62 100.53 -47.88 -41.18
C ALA A 62 99.21 -48.43 -40.58
N PRO A 63 98.88 -49.73 -40.77
CA PRO A 63 97.60 -50.30 -40.35
C PRO A 63 97.39 -50.26 -38.83
N PHE A 64 98.47 -50.26 -38.04
CA PHE A 64 98.40 -50.15 -36.58
C PHE A 64 97.89 -48.77 -36.11
N ILE A 65 98.27 -47.68 -36.79
CA ILE A 65 97.76 -46.32 -36.48
C ILE A 65 96.29 -46.22 -36.87
N ALA A 66 95.92 -46.78 -38.03
CA ALA A 66 94.52 -46.81 -38.46
C ALA A 66 93.64 -47.57 -37.46
N LEU A 67 94.05 -48.77 -37.02
CA LEU A 67 93.31 -49.53 -36.01
C LEU A 67 93.22 -48.80 -34.67
N SER A 68 94.33 -48.20 -34.21
CA SER A 68 94.38 -47.46 -32.94
C SER A 68 93.46 -46.23 -32.97
N SER A 69 93.44 -45.50 -34.08
CA SER A 69 92.54 -44.36 -34.29
C SER A 69 91.07 -44.79 -34.23
N ALA A 70 90.70 -45.85 -34.96
CA ALA A 70 89.34 -46.36 -35.00
C ALA A 70 88.83 -46.79 -33.60
N LEU A 71 89.67 -47.48 -32.82
CA LEU A 71 89.36 -47.88 -31.45
C LEU A 71 89.22 -46.68 -30.51
N LEU A 72 90.11 -45.69 -30.64
CA LEU A 72 90.16 -44.52 -29.77
C LEU A 72 88.92 -43.62 -29.92
N VAL A 73 88.36 -43.50 -31.13
CA VAL A 73 87.20 -42.63 -31.39
C VAL A 73 85.84 -43.33 -31.26
N ALA A 74 85.81 -44.66 -31.17
CA ALA A 74 84.56 -45.42 -31.05
C ALA A 74 83.70 -44.98 -29.86
N ALA A 75 84.30 -44.80 -28.68
CA ALA A 75 83.59 -44.36 -27.48
C ALA A 75 83.11 -42.89 -27.57
N PRO A 76 83.95 -41.89 -27.93
CA PRO A 76 83.50 -40.52 -28.17
C PRO A 76 82.34 -40.39 -29.18
N VAL A 77 82.41 -41.11 -30.31
CA VAL A 77 81.35 -41.10 -31.32
C VAL A 77 80.08 -41.74 -30.79
N TRP A 78 80.19 -42.85 -30.06
CA TRP A 78 79.06 -43.47 -29.39
C TRP A 78 78.39 -42.54 -28.38
N PHE A 79 79.18 -41.81 -27.57
CA PHE A 79 78.65 -40.83 -26.61
C PHE A 79 77.94 -39.67 -27.31
N ALA A 80 78.48 -39.17 -28.41
CA ALA A 80 77.82 -38.16 -29.24
C ALA A 80 76.49 -38.68 -29.84
N ALA A 81 76.46 -39.90 -30.36
CA ALA A 81 75.26 -40.50 -30.95
C ALA A 81 74.18 -40.79 -29.90
N THR A 82 74.57 -41.24 -28.72
CA THR A 82 73.67 -41.58 -27.60
C THR A 82 73.36 -40.41 -26.67
N ARG A 83 73.88 -39.20 -26.96
CA ARG A 83 73.69 -37.98 -26.15
C ARG A 83 74.14 -38.19 -24.69
N ARG A 84 75.14 -39.05 -24.48
CA ARG A 84 75.59 -39.45 -23.15
C ARG A 84 76.61 -38.43 -22.63
N CYS A 85 76.23 -37.61 -21.66
CA CYS A 85 77.03 -36.47 -21.18
C CYS A 85 77.51 -36.58 -19.71
N ASP A 86 77.44 -37.77 -19.12
CA ASP A 86 77.89 -38.02 -17.75
C ASP A 86 79.41 -37.82 -17.59
N PRO A 87 79.91 -37.67 -16.34
CA PRO A 87 81.32 -37.39 -16.11
C PRO A 87 82.28 -38.39 -16.77
N LEU A 88 81.90 -39.68 -16.87
CA LEU A 88 82.75 -40.68 -17.53
C LEU A 88 82.91 -40.38 -19.02
N ALA A 89 81.83 -40.03 -19.72
CA ALA A 89 81.89 -39.68 -21.14
C ALA A 89 82.81 -38.50 -21.41
N ARG A 90 82.73 -37.45 -20.57
CA ARG A 90 83.60 -36.27 -20.67
C ARG A 90 85.07 -36.59 -20.40
N VAL A 91 85.34 -37.42 -19.39
CA VAL A 91 86.70 -37.90 -19.07
C VAL A 91 87.29 -38.70 -20.23
N VAL A 92 86.53 -39.64 -20.81
CA VAL A 92 87.01 -40.45 -21.94
C VAL A 92 87.35 -39.55 -23.13
N ILE A 93 86.48 -38.61 -23.49
CA ILE A 93 86.74 -37.65 -24.57
C ILE A 93 88.00 -36.82 -24.28
N SER A 94 88.20 -36.38 -23.03
CA SER A 94 89.39 -35.60 -22.66
C SER A 94 90.71 -36.36 -22.80
N VAL A 95 90.69 -37.69 -22.66
CA VAL A 95 91.85 -38.55 -22.91
C VAL A 95 92.04 -38.81 -24.40
N THR A 96 90.94 -38.98 -25.16
CA THR A 96 90.99 -39.24 -26.61
C THR A 96 91.75 -38.15 -27.37
N TYR A 97 91.49 -36.89 -27.08
CA TYR A 97 92.03 -35.78 -27.88
C TYR A 97 93.57 -35.68 -27.87
N PRO A 98 94.26 -35.68 -26.72
CA PRO A 98 95.72 -35.76 -26.68
C PRO A 98 96.28 -37.02 -27.37
N LEU A 99 95.63 -38.17 -27.22
CA LEU A 99 96.06 -39.40 -27.89
C LEU A 99 95.84 -39.35 -29.41
N LEU A 100 94.82 -38.64 -29.87
CA LEU A 100 94.57 -38.43 -31.30
C LEU A 100 95.61 -37.49 -31.91
N ALA A 101 95.99 -36.42 -31.19
CA ALA A 101 97.13 -35.59 -31.57
C ALA A 101 98.44 -36.40 -31.63
N ALA A 102 98.67 -37.28 -30.65
CA ALA A 102 99.83 -38.17 -30.65
C ALA A 102 99.89 -39.09 -31.88
N LEU A 103 98.76 -39.68 -32.29
CA LEU A 103 98.70 -40.54 -33.48
C LEU A 103 98.86 -39.75 -34.79
N LEU A 104 98.32 -38.52 -34.87
CA LEU A 104 98.55 -37.61 -36.00
C LEU A 104 100.02 -37.23 -36.12
N LEU A 105 100.65 -36.89 -35.00
CA LEU A 105 102.07 -36.56 -34.93
C LEU A 105 102.94 -37.75 -35.36
N ALA A 106 102.60 -38.96 -34.92
CA ALA A 106 103.29 -40.18 -35.33
C ALA A 106 103.21 -40.42 -36.85
N MET A 107 102.05 -40.18 -37.46
CA MET A 107 101.88 -40.29 -38.92
C MET A 107 102.68 -39.24 -39.70
N ALA A 108 102.86 -38.06 -39.12
CA ALA A 108 103.59 -36.95 -39.72
C ALA A 108 105.10 -36.97 -39.48
N SER A 109 105.62 -37.96 -38.74
CA SER A 109 107.02 -37.99 -38.28
C SER A 109 108.07 -37.94 -39.40
N ASP A 110 107.80 -38.60 -40.53
CA ASP A 110 108.68 -38.59 -41.71
C ASP A 110 108.35 -37.44 -42.69
N SER A 111 107.49 -36.49 -42.29
CA SER A 111 107.05 -35.36 -43.12
C SER A 111 107.58 -34.03 -42.58
N GLY A 112 107.65 -33.00 -43.45
CA GLY A 112 108.00 -31.64 -43.02
C GLY A 112 106.98 -30.98 -42.08
N TRP A 113 105.84 -31.62 -41.78
CA TRP A 113 104.72 -31.08 -41.02
C TRP A 113 104.73 -31.44 -39.53
N ILE A 114 105.79 -32.07 -39.01
CA ILE A 114 105.84 -32.55 -37.63
C ILE A 114 105.60 -31.43 -36.60
N ILE A 115 106.13 -30.22 -36.83
CA ILE A 115 105.96 -29.07 -35.94
C ILE A 115 104.51 -28.58 -35.96
N ASP A 116 103.90 -28.45 -37.14
CA ASP A 116 102.50 -28.03 -37.29
C ASP A 116 101.54 -29.03 -36.63
N MET A 117 101.79 -30.33 -36.80
CA MET A 117 101.00 -31.39 -36.17
C MET A 117 101.17 -31.40 -34.66
N HIS A 118 102.35 -31.01 -34.15
CA HIS A 118 102.59 -30.87 -32.72
C HIS A 118 101.75 -29.75 -32.09
N MET A 119 101.45 -28.68 -32.82
CA MET A 119 100.58 -27.60 -32.34
C MET A 119 99.13 -28.04 -32.14
N LEU A 120 98.71 -29.20 -32.70
CA LEU A 120 97.35 -29.73 -32.50
C LEU A 120 97.07 -30.10 -31.05
N PHE A 121 98.08 -30.36 -30.22
CA PHE A 121 97.86 -30.59 -28.79
C PHE A 121 97.20 -29.38 -28.11
N PHE A 122 97.61 -28.15 -28.44
CA PHE A 122 97.02 -26.91 -27.93
C PHE A 122 95.59 -26.74 -28.45
N ALA A 123 95.40 -26.87 -29.78
CA ALA A 123 94.08 -26.76 -30.40
C ALA A 123 93.08 -27.77 -29.82
N PHE A 124 93.52 -29.01 -29.58
CA PHE A 124 92.69 -30.06 -29.00
C PHE A 124 92.40 -29.84 -27.51
N LEU A 125 93.31 -29.25 -26.74
CA LEU A 125 93.00 -28.81 -25.37
C LEU A 125 91.93 -27.72 -25.36
N ALA A 126 92.00 -26.75 -26.29
CA ALA A 126 90.98 -25.71 -26.42
C ALA A 126 89.60 -26.29 -26.78
N VAL A 127 89.53 -27.31 -27.66
CA VAL A 127 88.28 -28.01 -28.00
C VAL A 127 87.61 -28.62 -26.77
N LEU A 128 88.37 -29.13 -25.80
CA LEU A 128 87.82 -29.71 -24.56
C LEU A 128 87.06 -28.68 -23.70
N ALA A 129 87.29 -27.37 -23.88
CA ALA A 129 86.53 -26.33 -23.18
C ALA A 129 85.03 -26.34 -23.54
N ALA A 130 84.66 -26.85 -24.73
CA ALA A 130 83.26 -27.02 -25.13
C ALA A 130 82.50 -28.06 -24.29
N LEU A 131 83.21 -28.91 -23.53
CA LEU A 131 82.57 -29.84 -22.58
C LEU A 131 82.05 -29.15 -21.31
N ALA A 132 82.29 -27.84 -21.14
CA ALA A 132 81.84 -27.05 -19.99
C ALA A 132 82.17 -27.71 -18.64
N ASP A 133 83.37 -28.29 -18.54
CA ASP A 133 83.88 -28.96 -17.35
C ASP A 133 85.39 -28.75 -17.25
N TRP A 134 85.83 -27.90 -16.33
CA TRP A 134 87.25 -27.59 -16.15
C TRP A 134 88.13 -28.83 -15.90
N ARG A 135 87.54 -29.93 -15.39
CA ARG A 135 88.23 -31.18 -15.12
C ARG A 135 88.72 -31.85 -16.41
N THR A 136 88.00 -31.68 -17.53
CA THR A 136 88.39 -32.27 -18.81
C THR A 136 89.65 -31.63 -19.36
N ILE A 137 89.80 -30.31 -19.21
CA ILE A 137 91.01 -29.59 -19.60
C ILE A 137 92.20 -30.10 -18.78
N VAL A 138 92.05 -30.24 -17.46
CA VAL A 138 93.11 -30.78 -16.59
C VAL A 138 93.54 -32.17 -17.02
N ILE A 139 92.59 -33.07 -17.26
CA ILE A 139 92.89 -34.45 -17.68
C ILE A 139 93.61 -34.44 -19.03
N GLY A 140 93.11 -33.67 -20.01
CA GLY A 140 93.77 -33.53 -21.31
C GLY A 140 95.21 -33.04 -21.18
N THR A 141 95.44 -32.00 -20.36
CA THR A 141 96.77 -31.43 -20.11
C THR A 141 97.73 -32.46 -19.49
N VAL A 142 97.26 -33.26 -18.53
CA VAL A 142 98.08 -34.31 -17.91
C VAL A 142 98.46 -35.39 -18.94
N VAL A 143 97.52 -35.84 -19.78
CA VAL A 143 97.81 -36.83 -20.83
C VAL A 143 98.81 -36.27 -21.85
N THR A 144 98.62 -35.01 -22.27
CA THR A 144 99.58 -34.30 -23.13
C THR A 144 100.96 -34.22 -22.49
N ALA A 145 101.07 -33.82 -21.22
CA ALA A 145 102.34 -33.72 -20.51
C ALA A 145 103.06 -35.08 -20.41
N LEU A 146 102.33 -36.14 -20.08
CA LEU A 146 102.87 -37.50 -20.02
C LEU A 146 103.36 -37.98 -21.40
N HIS A 147 102.62 -37.68 -22.46
CA HIS A 147 103.04 -38.00 -23.83
C HIS A 147 104.38 -37.34 -24.19
N HIS A 148 104.51 -36.03 -23.95
CA HIS A 148 105.73 -35.28 -24.27
C HIS A 148 106.92 -35.74 -23.44
N LEU A 149 106.71 -35.98 -22.14
CA LEU A 149 107.76 -36.46 -21.24
C LEU A 149 108.24 -37.86 -21.64
N LEU A 150 107.33 -38.78 -21.94
CA LEU A 150 107.66 -40.16 -22.30
C LEU A 150 108.42 -40.24 -23.63
N LEU A 151 107.90 -39.61 -24.70
CA LEU A 151 108.53 -39.69 -26.01
C LEU A 151 109.87 -38.97 -26.06
N ASN A 152 110.09 -37.93 -25.25
CA ASN A 152 111.42 -37.30 -25.14
C ASN A 152 112.52 -38.29 -24.72
N PHE A 153 112.19 -39.37 -24.00
CA PHE A 153 113.17 -40.40 -23.62
C PHE A 153 113.11 -41.66 -24.51
N VAL A 154 111.93 -42.05 -24.97
CA VAL A 154 111.73 -43.33 -25.68
C VAL A 154 111.92 -43.18 -27.20
N ALA A 155 111.45 -42.08 -27.80
CA ALA A 155 111.51 -41.88 -29.23
C ALA A 155 111.54 -40.37 -29.58
N PRO A 156 112.67 -39.67 -29.32
CA PRO A 156 112.72 -38.21 -29.36
C PRO A 156 112.43 -37.61 -30.73
N ALA A 157 112.73 -38.37 -31.81
CA ALA A 157 112.47 -37.98 -33.19
C ALA A 157 110.98 -37.74 -33.50
N TYR A 158 110.06 -38.32 -32.72
CA TYR A 158 108.62 -38.10 -32.87
C TYR A 158 108.11 -36.82 -32.20
N VAL A 159 108.96 -36.17 -31.40
CA VAL A 159 108.61 -34.93 -30.69
C VAL A 159 109.35 -33.76 -31.32
N PHE A 160 110.64 -33.93 -31.60
CA PHE A 160 111.49 -32.89 -32.19
C PHE A 160 112.33 -33.46 -33.35
N PRO A 161 112.43 -32.73 -34.48
CA PRO A 161 113.24 -33.16 -35.64
C PRO A 161 114.71 -33.41 -35.31
N ASP A 162 115.28 -32.61 -34.39
CA ASP A 162 116.71 -32.59 -34.07
C ASP A 162 117.09 -33.50 -32.87
N GLY A 163 116.14 -34.28 -32.32
CA GLY A 163 116.35 -35.17 -31.17
C GLY A 163 115.93 -34.59 -29.81
N ALA A 164 116.29 -35.27 -28.71
CA ALA A 164 115.82 -34.92 -27.36
C ALA A 164 116.38 -33.57 -26.87
N ASP A 165 115.51 -32.68 -26.38
CA ASP A 165 115.89 -31.39 -25.79
C ASP A 165 115.01 -31.04 -24.58
N ILE A 166 115.58 -31.22 -23.39
CA ILE A 166 114.89 -30.96 -22.11
C ILE A 166 114.52 -29.48 -21.95
N SER A 167 115.32 -28.56 -22.49
CA SER A 167 115.06 -27.13 -22.37
C SER A 167 113.80 -26.73 -23.14
N ARG A 168 113.60 -27.33 -24.32
CA ARG A 168 112.40 -27.16 -25.15
C ARG A 168 111.16 -27.80 -24.53
N VAL A 169 111.28 -29.00 -23.95
CA VAL A 169 110.17 -29.65 -23.21
C VAL A 169 109.72 -28.79 -22.03
N MET A 170 110.66 -28.18 -21.28
CA MET A 170 110.33 -27.28 -20.18
C MET A 170 109.64 -25.99 -20.65
N PHE A 171 110.11 -25.39 -21.73
CA PHE A 171 109.44 -24.22 -22.32
C PHE A 171 108.01 -24.57 -22.78
N HIS A 172 107.83 -25.71 -23.46
CA HIS A 172 106.51 -26.17 -23.89
C HIS A 172 105.59 -26.47 -22.71
N ALA A 173 106.09 -27.07 -21.63
CA ALA A 173 105.33 -27.31 -20.41
C ALA A 173 104.78 -26.02 -19.79
N VAL A 174 105.57 -24.93 -19.79
CA VAL A 174 105.10 -23.61 -19.33
C VAL A 174 103.97 -23.09 -20.21
N VAL A 175 104.09 -23.20 -21.54
CA VAL A 175 103.05 -22.75 -22.48
C VAL A 175 101.74 -23.53 -22.27
N VAL A 176 101.80 -24.86 -22.17
CA VAL A 176 100.62 -25.71 -21.94
C VAL A 176 99.97 -25.38 -20.59
N LEU A 177 100.75 -25.12 -19.54
CA LEU A 177 100.20 -24.75 -18.23
C LEU A 177 99.49 -23.38 -18.27
N ILE A 178 100.03 -22.41 -19.01
CA ILE A 178 99.39 -21.10 -19.19
C ILE A 178 98.07 -21.26 -19.96
N GLU A 179 98.08 -21.96 -21.09
CA GLU A 179 96.88 -22.20 -21.88
C GLU A 179 95.80 -22.93 -21.07
N ALA A 180 96.16 -24.02 -20.41
CA ALA A 180 95.24 -24.79 -19.55
C ALA A 180 94.66 -23.92 -18.43
N GLY A 181 95.49 -23.07 -17.80
CA GLY A 181 95.04 -22.12 -16.78
C GLY A 181 93.98 -21.15 -17.28
N VAL A 182 94.17 -20.58 -18.47
CA VAL A 182 93.20 -19.66 -19.11
C VAL A 182 91.91 -20.39 -19.46
N LEU A 183 91.99 -21.58 -20.08
CA LEU A 183 90.81 -22.37 -20.45
C LEU A 183 90.00 -22.81 -19.23
N ILE A 184 90.65 -23.20 -18.13
CA ILE A 184 90.00 -23.53 -16.86
C ILE A 184 89.26 -22.32 -16.29
N ALA A 185 89.89 -21.14 -16.31
CA ALA A 185 89.27 -19.91 -15.82
C ALA A 185 88.02 -19.54 -16.65
N LEU A 186 88.11 -19.64 -17.98
CA LEU A 186 86.98 -19.37 -18.88
C LEU A 186 85.82 -20.35 -18.62
N CYS A 187 86.11 -21.64 -18.48
CA CYS A 187 85.11 -22.68 -18.22
C CYS A 187 84.38 -22.44 -16.89
N ARG A 188 85.12 -22.06 -15.84
CA ARG A 188 84.55 -21.71 -14.53
C ARG A 188 83.71 -20.42 -14.57
N HIS A 189 84.15 -19.41 -15.31
CA HIS A 189 83.42 -18.15 -15.45
C HIS A 189 82.08 -18.36 -16.18
N PHE A 190 82.07 -19.19 -17.22
CA PHE A 190 80.87 -19.52 -17.98
C PHE A 190 79.83 -20.25 -17.12
N GLU A 191 80.25 -21.22 -16.29
CA GLU A 191 79.34 -21.93 -15.36
C GLU A 191 78.73 -20.96 -14.32
N ALA A 192 79.51 -20.00 -13.81
CA ALA A 192 79.03 -19.02 -12.83
C ALA A 192 78.02 -18.01 -13.43
N LEU A 193 78.21 -17.59 -14.68
CA LEU A 193 77.31 -16.64 -15.35
C LEU A 193 75.92 -17.23 -15.57
N ILE A 194 75.84 -18.49 -16.03
CA ILE A 194 74.57 -19.15 -16.33
C ILE A 194 73.74 -19.34 -15.05
N ARG A 195 74.38 -19.73 -13.93
CA ARG A 195 73.68 -19.86 -12.64
C ARG A 195 73.01 -18.55 -12.20
N ARG A 196 73.70 -17.41 -12.33
CA ARG A 196 73.17 -16.09 -11.91
C ARG A 196 71.98 -15.61 -12.75
N LEU A 197 71.98 -15.88 -14.05
CA LEU A 197 70.89 -15.49 -14.95
C LEU A 197 69.58 -16.20 -14.60
N MET A 198 69.66 -17.46 -14.17
CA MET A 198 68.49 -18.27 -13.87
C MET A 198 67.80 -17.85 -12.56
N GLU A 199 68.57 -17.59 -11.51
CA GLU A 199 68.03 -17.10 -10.23
C GLU A 199 67.24 -15.79 -10.38
N THR A 200 67.69 -14.90 -11.26
CA THR A 200 67.02 -13.60 -11.49
C THR A 200 65.67 -13.76 -12.21
N ARG A 201 65.58 -14.66 -13.18
CA ARG A 201 64.35 -14.92 -13.94
C ARG A 201 63.25 -15.52 -13.07
N ALA A 202 63.61 -16.44 -12.18
CA ALA A 202 62.66 -17.08 -11.27
C ALA A 202 62.02 -16.10 -10.28
N ALA A 203 62.82 -15.18 -9.73
CA ALA A 203 62.34 -14.16 -8.80
C ALA A 203 61.34 -13.17 -9.44
N GLN A 204 61.50 -12.86 -10.74
CA GLN A 204 60.57 -12.00 -11.47
C GLN A 204 59.22 -12.69 -11.75
N ALA A 205 59.25 -13.95 -12.22
CA ALA A 205 58.04 -14.72 -12.51
C ALA A 205 57.13 -14.90 -11.27
N ALA A 206 57.73 -15.07 -10.08
CA ALA A 206 56.98 -15.20 -8.83
C ALA A 206 56.22 -13.91 -8.46
N ARG A 207 56.82 -12.73 -8.66
CA ARG A 207 56.19 -11.43 -8.36
C ARG A 207 55.04 -11.12 -9.31
N ASP A 208 55.21 -11.42 -10.59
CA ASP A 208 54.16 -11.18 -11.59
C ASP A 208 52.94 -12.09 -11.36
N ALA A 209 53.17 -13.35 -10.94
CA ALA A 209 52.09 -14.27 -10.59
C ALA A 209 51.30 -13.80 -9.36
N GLU A 210 51.97 -13.25 -8.34
CA GLU A 210 51.32 -12.71 -7.14
C GLU A 210 50.45 -11.49 -7.45
N LEU A 211 50.97 -10.53 -8.24
CA LEU A 211 50.21 -9.36 -8.67
C LEU A 211 49.01 -9.71 -9.55
N HIS A 212 49.15 -10.72 -10.42
CA HIS A 212 48.03 -11.21 -11.23
C HIS A 212 46.95 -11.87 -10.38
N ALA A 213 47.33 -12.72 -9.41
CA ALA A 213 46.39 -13.35 -8.50
C ALA A 213 45.61 -12.33 -7.65
N GLU A 214 46.28 -11.28 -7.16
CA GLU A 214 45.61 -10.20 -6.40
C GLU A 214 44.61 -9.41 -7.26
N ARG A 215 44.97 -9.09 -8.51
CA ARG A 215 44.08 -8.40 -9.45
C ARG A 215 42.87 -9.25 -9.82
N GLU A 216 43.06 -10.55 -10.06
CA GLU A 216 41.96 -11.46 -10.36
C GLU A 216 41.02 -11.64 -9.17
N ALA A 217 41.56 -11.72 -7.95
CA ALA A 217 40.76 -11.78 -6.72
C ALA A 217 39.88 -10.53 -6.55
N LYS A 218 40.47 -9.32 -6.68
CA LYS A 218 39.72 -8.06 -6.61
C LYS A 218 38.68 -7.93 -7.73
N ALA A 219 39.00 -8.36 -8.96
CA ALA A 219 38.05 -8.34 -10.07
C ALA A 219 36.92 -9.37 -9.92
N ALA A 220 37.19 -10.53 -9.31
CA ALA A 220 36.16 -11.51 -8.96
C ALA A 220 35.24 -10.98 -7.86
N GLU A 221 35.80 -10.33 -6.85
CA GLU A 221 35.06 -9.66 -5.77
C GLU A 221 34.12 -8.57 -6.31
N GLN A 222 34.64 -7.65 -7.13
CA GLN A 222 33.85 -6.60 -7.76
C GLN A 222 32.73 -7.15 -8.64
N ARG A 223 33.01 -8.19 -9.44
CA ARG A 223 31.98 -8.84 -10.27
C ARG A 223 30.89 -9.48 -9.43
N SER A 224 31.23 -10.11 -8.30
CA SER A 224 30.25 -10.69 -7.38
C SER A 224 29.35 -9.61 -6.76
N VAL A 225 29.94 -8.51 -6.27
CA VAL A 225 29.19 -7.37 -5.70
C VAL A 225 28.25 -6.77 -6.73
N LEU A 226 28.74 -6.48 -7.95
CA LEU A 226 27.93 -5.91 -9.02
C LEU A 226 26.82 -6.87 -9.48
N ALA A 227 27.09 -8.18 -9.54
CA ALA A 227 26.08 -9.17 -9.88
C ALA A 227 24.94 -9.19 -8.85
N SER A 228 25.26 -9.23 -7.55
CA SER A 228 24.26 -9.21 -6.48
C SER A 228 23.46 -7.90 -6.44
N LEU A 229 24.10 -6.74 -6.65
CA LEU A 229 23.40 -5.46 -6.77
C LEU A 229 22.48 -5.41 -8.00
N SER A 230 22.97 -5.88 -9.15
CA SER A 230 22.21 -5.91 -10.39
C SER A 230 20.99 -6.82 -10.28
N GLU A 231 21.15 -8.03 -9.71
CA GLU A 231 20.05 -8.96 -9.47
C GLU A 231 18.99 -8.33 -8.57
N ARG A 232 19.42 -7.65 -7.50
CA ARG A 232 18.50 -6.96 -6.60
C ARG A 232 17.77 -5.79 -7.27
N LEU A 233 18.45 -5.00 -8.09
CA LEU A 233 17.82 -3.90 -8.83
C LEU A 233 16.83 -4.41 -9.88
N VAL A 234 17.13 -5.54 -10.54
CA VAL A 234 16.20 -6.20 -11.46
C VAL A 234 14.95 -6.67 -10.70
N ALA A 235 15.12 -7.33 -9.55
CA ALA A 235 14.00 -7.74 -8.71
C ALA A 235 13.15 -6.54 -8.25
N MET A 236 13.78 -5.46 -7.80
CA MET A 236 13.12 -4.20 -7.42
C MET A 236 12.33 -3.59 -8.58
N SER A 237 12.89 -3.59 -9.80
CA SER A 237 12.20 -3.09 -11.00
C SER A 237 10.98 -3.93 -11.39
N GLY A 238 10.98 -5.23 -11.03
CA GLY A 238 9.85 -6.13 -11.16
C GLY A 238 8.85 -6.07 -10.00
N GLY A 239 9.00 -5.11 -9.08
CA GLY A 239 8.10 -4.88 -7.96
C GLY A 239 8.49 -5.57 -6.64
N ASP A 240 9.60 -6.30 -6.56
CA ASP A 240 10.03 -6.94 -5.29
C ASP A 240 10.74 -5.94 -4.37
N LEU A 241 9.98 -5.43 -3.39
CA LEU A 241 10.50 -4.57 -2.32
C LEU A 241 10.87 -5.37 -1.07
N GLY A 242 10.29 -6.56 -0.88
CA GLY A 242 10.39 -7.35 0.34
C GLY A 242 11.68 -8.16 0.50
N SER A 243 12.27 -8.69 -0.58
CA SER A 243 13.52 -9.49 -0.45
C SER A 243 14.71 -8.62 0.01
N GLN A 244 15.83 -9.19 0.42
CA GLN A 244 17.01 -8.42 0.84
C GLN A 244 18.30 -9.12 0.44
N ILE A 245 19.37 -8.36 0.20
CA ILE A 245 20.72 -8.93 0.09
C ILE A 245 21.21 -9.23 1.51
N ALA A 246 21.16 -10.51 1.90
CA ALA A 246 21.52 -10.97 3.24
C ALA A 246 23.03 -11.04 3.48
N THR A 247 23.81 -11.42 2.45
CA THR A 247 25.26 -11.61 2.56
C THR A 247 25.99 -10.27 2.55
N PRO A 248 26.79 -9.94 3.58
CA PRO A 248 27.60 -8.72 3.59
C PRO A 248 28.60 -8.69 2.44
N PHE A 249 28.80 -7.50 1.86
CA PHE A 249 29.85 -7.31 0.88
C PHE A 249 31.18 -6.99 1.56
N PRO A 250 32.30 -7.35 0.94
CA PRO A 250 33.63 -7.06 1.47
C PRO A 250 33.96 -5.56 1.44
N GLY A 251 34.67 -5.11 2.47
CA GLY A 251 35.20 -3.74 2.58
C GLY A 251 34.12 -2.66 2.45
N ASP A 252 34.44 -1.62 1.69
CA ASP A 252 33.58 -0.44 1.54
C ASP A 252 32.31 -0.70 0.73
N TYR A 253 32.22 -1.84 0.02
CA TYR A 253 31.05 -2.21 -0.79
C TYR A 253 29.80 -2.49 0.05
N ASP A 254 29.92 -2.85 1.33
CA ASP A 254 28.75 -3.17 2.18
C ASP A 254 27.81 -1.97 2.40
N SER A 255 28.35 -0.75 2.28
CA SER A 255 27.58 0.48 2.32
C SER A 255 26.51 0.51 1.22
N ALA A 256 26.83 0.04 0.01
CA ALA A 256 25.90 -0.02 -1.12
C ALA A 256 24.79 -1.05 -0.89
N ARG A 257 25.11 -2.21 -0.29
CA ARG A 257 24.14 -3.23 0.11
C ARG A 257 23.13 -2.67 1.11
N THR A 258 23.64 -2.03 2.16
CA THR A 258 22.83 -1.46 3.24
C THR A 258 21.91 -0.36 2.70
N LEU A 259 22.45 0.57 1.92
CA LEU A 259 21.67 1.66 1.32
C LEU A 259 20.55 1.14 0.39
N LEU A 260 20.84 0.12 -0.42
CA LEU A 260 19.83 -0.49 -1.30
C LEU A 260 18.73 -1.18 -0.49
N ASN A 261 19.08 -1.98 0.52
CA ASN A 261 18.10 -2.63 1.40
C ASN A 261 17.24 -1.59 2.17
N GLU A 262 17.85 -0.53 2.70
CA GLU A 262 17.14 0.56 3.39
C GLU A 262 16.18 1.30 2.44
N THR A 263 16.60 1.55 1.20
CA THR A 263 15.75 2.18 0.19
C THR A 263 14.55 1.30 -0.14
N CYS A 264 14.74 0.00 -0.36
CA CYS A 264 13.64 -0.93 -0.58
C CYS A 264 12.68 -0.99 0.61
N ALA A 265 13.20 -0.99 1.85
CA ALA A 265 12.37 -0.99 3.06
C ALA A 265 11.53 0.30 3.21
N GLN A 266 12.11 1.46 2.86
CA GLN A 266 11.36 2.72 2.86
C GLN A 266 10.26 2.74 1.79
N LEU A 267 10.56 2.25 0.59
CA LEU A 267 9.57 2.11 -0.47
C LEU A 267 8.46 1.12 -0.08
N ASP A 268 8.80 -0.02 0.52
CA ASP A 268 7.79 -0.98 1.01
C ASP A 268 6.84 -0.33 2.04
N GLY A 269 7.39 0.45 2.97
CA GLY A 269 6.60 1.19 3.96
C GLY A 269 5.64 2.20 3.32
N LEU A 270 6.10 2.95 2.31
CA LEU A 270 5.25 3.91 1.57
C LEU A 270 4.15 3.20 0.78
N VAL A 271 4.50 2.14 0.04
CA VAL A 271 3.52 1.32 -0.70
C VAL A 271 2.49 0.71 0.24
N GLY A 272 2.93 0.23 1.41
CA GLY A 272 2.03 -0.26 2.45
C GLY A 272 1.08 0.79 3.02
N ALA A 273 1.57 2.01 3.26
CA ALA A 273 0.75 3.11 3.72
C ALA A 273 -0.31 3.52 2.67
N VAL A 274 0.05 3.52 1.38
CA VAL A 274 -0.90 3.79 0.28
C VAL A 274 -1.95 2.69 0.19
N ALA A 275 -1.55 1.41 0.25
CA ALA A 275 -2.48 0.28 0.23
C ALA A 275 -3.49 0.34 1.39
N PHE A 276 -3.00 0.62 2.61
CA PHE A 276 -3.84 0.78 3.80
C PHE A 276 -4.79 1.98 3.71
N THR A 277 -4.32 3.10 3.16
CA THR A 277 -5.17 4.29 2.95
C THR A 277 -6.24 4.01 1.90
N ALA A 278 -5.90 3.34 0.81
CA ALA A 278 -6.86 2.94 -0.22
C ALA A 278 -7.95 2.02 0.35
N GLU A 279 -7.58 1.05 1.20
CA GLU A 279 -8.55 0.19 1.89
C GLU A 279 -9.51 0.98 2.78
N GLN A 280 -9.00 1.92 3.59
CA GLN A 280 -9.85 2.79 4.41
C GLN A 280 -10.79 3.66 3.57
N VAL A 281 -10.32 4.21 2.45
CA VAL A 281 -11.17 4.98 1.53
C VAL A 281 -12.26 4.09 0.92
N ALA A 282 -11.94 2.86 0.53
CA ALA A 282 -12.92 1.91 0.01
C ALA A 282 -13.99 1.56 1.05
N THR A 283 -13.61 1.31 2.30
CA THR A 283 -14.54 1.09 3.41
C THR A 283 -15.43 2.31 3.65
N GLY A 284 -14.84 3.50 3.78
CA GLY A 284 -15.60 4.73 3.99
C GLY A 284 -16.55 5.06 2.83
N ALA A 285 -16.15 4.79 1.59
CA ALA A 285 -17.01 4.93 0.41
C ALA A 285 -18.19 3.94 0.44
N HIS A 286 -17.98 2.72 0.93
CA HIS A 286 -19.07 1.75 1.10
C HIS A 286 -20.08 2.20 2.16
N GLU A 287 -19.59 2.68 3.30
CA GLU A 287 -20.42 3.22 4.39
C GLU A 287 -21.22 4.45 3.93
N LEU A 288 -20.60 5.37 3.19
CA LEU A 288 -21.29 6.53 2.62
C LEU A 288 -22.39 6.13 1.64
N ARG A 289 -22.17 5.08 0.84
CA ARG A 289 -23.18 4.57 -0.10
C ARG A 289 -24.38 3.98 0.64
N GLU A 290 -24.16 3.19 1.68
CA GLU A 290 -25.25 2.68 2.54
C GLU A 290 -25.99 3.82 3.23
N ALA A 291 -25.29 4.75 3.87
CA ALA A 291 -25.89 5.90 4.52
C ALA A 291 -26.70 6.78 3.56
N SER A 292 -26.23 6.94 2.31
CA SER A 292 -26.97 7.66 1.26
C SER A 292 -28.24 6.91 0.85
N GLY A 293 -28.18 5.59 0.74
CA GLY A 293 -29.36 4.76 0.48
C GLY A 293 -30.41 4.86 1.59
N ASP A 294 -29.98 4.82 2.85
CA ASP A 294 -30.85 5.01 4.01
C ASP A 294 -31.47 6.42 4.03
N LEU A 295 -30.67 7.45 3.72
CA LEU A 295 -31.16 8.82 3.62
C LEU A 295 -32.23 8.96 2.52
N ALA A 296 -32.01 8.35 1.36
CA ALA A 296 -32.98 8.36 0.26
C ALA A 296 -34.30 7.67 0.69
N ALA A 297 -34.23 6.47 1.26
CA ALA A 297 -35.41 5.74 1.72
C ALA A 297 -36.19 6.50 2.81
N LYS A 298 -35.47 7.12 3.75
CA LYS A 298 -36.10 7.96 4.78
C LYS A 298 -36.72 9.23 4.19
N THR A 299 -36.07 9.83 3.20
CA THR A 299 -36.60 11.00 2.48
C THR A 299 -37.90 10.65 1.77
N GLU A 300 -37.97 9.52 1.07
CA GLU A 300 -39.21 9.04 0.44
C GLU A 300 -40.35 8.83 1.45
N GLN A 301 -40.06 8.17 2.58
CA GLN A 301 -41.04 7.99 3.66
C GLN A 301 -41.55 9.32 4.22
N GLN A 302 -40.64 10.29 4.40
CA GLN A 302 -41.00 11.61 4.91
C GLN A 302 -41.82 12.40 3.89
N THR A 303 -41.51 12.31 2.59
CA THR A 303 -42.32 12.92 1.53
C THR A 303 -43.74 12.37 1.54
N ALA A 304 -43.92 11.05 1.66
CA ALA A 304 -45.26 10.44 1.75
C ALA A 304 -46.04 10.90 3.00
N ALA A 305 -45.34 11.09 4.13
CA ALA A 305 -45.94 11.66 5.34
C ALA A 305 -46.35 13.13 5.14
N ILE A 306 -45.50 13.92 4.47
CA ILE A 306 -45.77 15.33 4.14
C ILE A 306 -47.02 15.44 3.26
N GLU A 307 -47.13 14.64 2.20
CA GLU A 307 -48.31 14.60 1.34
C GLU A 307 -49.59 14.24 2.11
N THR A 308 -49.49 13.28 3.04
CA THR A 308 -50.62 12.88 3.88
C THR A 308 -51.09 14.03 4.78
N VAL A 309 -50.16 14.72 5.45
CA VAL A 309 -50.49 15.85 6.33
C VAL A 309 -51.01 17.03 5.50
N ALA A 310 -50.45 17.31 4.33
CA ALA A 310 -50.94 18.36 3.44
C ALA A 310 -52.39 18.09 2.99
N ARG A 311 -52.71 16.84 2.61
CA ARG A 311 -54.08 16.44 2.28
C ARG A 311 -55.02 16.62 3.49
N THR A 312 -54.61 16.17 4.67
CA THR A 312 -55.41 16.33 5.90
C THR A 312 -55.61 17.80 6.27
N ALA A 313 -54.59 18.64 6.09
CA ALA A 313 -54.70 20.08 6.31
C ALA A 313 -55.71 20.73 5.32
N ALA A 314 -55.68 20.34 4.04
CA ALA A 314 -56.63 20.81 3.04
C ALA A 314 -58.06 20.32 3.28
N GLU A 315 -58.24 19.10 3.79
CA GLU A 315 -59.54 18.59 4.26
C GLU A 315 -60.04 19.41 5.45
N LEU A 316 -59.20 19.61 6.47
CA LEU A 316 -59.55 20.38 7.67
C LEU A 316 -59.89 21.84 7.33
N LEU A 317 -59.16 22.46 6.40
CA LEU A 317 -59.45 23.81 5.93
C LEU A 317 -60.86 23.91 5.33
N ARG A 318 -61.22 22.95 4.45
CA ARG A 318 -62.56 22.89 3.85
C ARG A 318 -63.65 22.71 4.90
N ASP A 319 -63.43 21.85 5.90
CA ASP A 319 -64.38 21.60 6.97
C ASP A 319 -64.60 22.84 7.84
N ILE A 320 -63.54 23.58 8.17
CA ILE A 320 -63.65 24.81 8.95
C ILE A 320 -64.34 25.92 8.16
N GLU A 321 -64.06 26.05 6.86
CA GLU A 321 -64.78 27.00 5.99
C GLU A 321 -66.27 26.66 5.87
N ALA A 322 -66.61 25.37 5.80
CA ALA A 322 -68.00 24.91 5.82
C ALA A 322 -68.68 25.22 7.17
N GLN A 323 -67.99 24.96 8.29
CA GLN A 323 -68.47 25.32 9.63
C GLN A 323 -68.68 26.83 9.77
N ALA A 324 -67.74 27.65 9.30
CA ALA A 324 -67.88 29.11 9.37
C ALA A 324 -69.14 29.61 8.66
N ARG A 325 -69.49 29.02 7.50
CA ARG A 325 -70.75 29.31 6.79
C ARG A 325 -71.97 28.87 7.60
N LEU A 326 -71.96 27.65 8.15
CA LEU A 326 -73.04 27.14 9.00
C LEU A 326 -73.25 28.01 10.25
N TRP A 327 -72.17 28.49 10.87
CA TRP A 327 -72.24 29.39 12.02
C TRP A 327 -72.82 30.75 11.62
N ALA A 328 -72.44 31.31 10.47
CA ALA A 328 -73.05 32.55 9.98
C ALA A 328 -74.59 32.41 9.81
N GLU A 329 -75.06 31.31 9.21
CA GLU A 329 -76.49 31.01 9.05
C GLU A 329 -77.20 30.78 10.39
N THR A 330 -76.55 30.08 11.32
CA THR A 330 -77.07 29.86 12.68
C THR A 330 -77.23 31.17 13.44
N ARG A 331 -76.28 32.10 13.30
CA ARG A 331 -76.34 33.43 13.89
C ARG A 331 -77.51 34.24 13.32
N GLU A 332 -77.70 34.21 12.01
CA GLU A 332 -78.83 34.87 11.36
C GLU A 332 -80.17 34.31 11.86
N THR A 333 -80.28 32.98 11.96
CA THR A 333 -81.47 32.30 12.50
C THR A 333 -81.75 32.71 13.95
N ALA A 334 -80.72 32.78 14.81
CA ALA A 334 -80.87 33.22 16.19
C ALA A 334 -81.32 34.69 16.29
N LEU A 335 -80.78 35.57 15.45
CA LEU A 335 -81.20 36.98 15.39
C LEU A 335 -82.64 37.13 14.89
N GLY A 336 -83.06 36.32 13.91
CA GLY A 336 -84.45 36.25 13.45
C GLY A 336 -85.39 35.81 14.57
N ALA A 337 -85.07 34.69 15.25
CA ALA A 337 -85.88 34.20 16.37
C ALA A 337 -85.94 35.20 17.55
N LYS A 338 -84.86 35.95 17.78
CA LYS A 338 -84.85 37.06 18.74
C LYS A 338 -85.84 38.16 18.33
N ALA A 339 -85.82 38.58 17.07
CA ALA A 339 -86.73 39.60 16.54
C ALA A 339 -88.20 39.16 16.62
N ASP A 340 -88.48 37.90 16.30
CA ASP A 340 -89.83 37.32 16.43
C ASP A 340 -90.29 37.31 17.90
N ALA A 341 -89.39 36.94 18.83
CA ALA A 341 -89.69 36.96 20.26
C ALA A 341 -89.90 38.37 20.81
N ASP A 342 -89.13 39.36 20.36
CA ASP A 342 -89.31 40.78 20.68
C ASP A 342 -90.67 41.30 20.18
N SER A 343 -91.03 40.98 18.93
CA SER A 343 -92.34 41.34 18.35
C SER A 343 -93.49 40.67 19.13
N GLY A 344 -93.37 39.37 19.41
CA GLY A 344 -94.35 38.65 20.21
C GLY A 344 -94.50 39.21 21.62
N ALA A 345 -93.40 39.67 22.23
CA ALA A 345 -93.44 40.31 23.55
C ALA A 345 -94.23 41.63 23.51
N ALA A 346 -94.07 42.42 22.44
CA ALA A 346 -94.84 43.65 22.23
C ALA A 346 -96.34 43.38 22.03
N ASP A 347 -96.71 42.39 21.23
CA ASP A 347 -98.10 42.00 21.00
C ASP A 347 -98.79 41.51 22.28
N VAL A 348 -98.09 40.65 23.04
CA VAL A 348 -98.60 40.12 24.31
C VAL A 348 -98.71 41.21 25.37
N ALA A 349 -97.80 42.19 25.39
CA ALA A 349 -97.92 43.37 26.26
C ALA A 349 -99.19 44.19 25.94
N GLY A 350 -99.50 44.38 24.65
CA GLY A 350 -100.75 45.01 24.22
C GLY A 350 -101.99 44.22 24.65
N ALA A 351 -101.94 42.88 24.58
CA ALA A 351 -103.01 42.01 25.06
C ALA A 351 -103.18 42.08 26.59
N ALA A 352 -102.08 42.19 27.35
CA ALA A 352 -102.10 42.36 28.80
C ALA A 352 -102.82 43.65 29.21
N GLU A 353 -102.53 44.75 28.50
CA GLU A 353 -103.19 46.03 28.71
C GLU A 353 -104.69 45.94 28.42
N ALA A 354 -105.08 45.26 27.32
CA ALA A 354 -106.47 45.03 26.99
C ALA A 354 -107.22 44.22 28.07
N MET A 355 -106.61 43.16 28.60
CA MET A 355 -107.19 42.36 29.69
C MET A 355 -107.32 43.15 30.99
N THR A 356 -106.35 44.02 31.30
CA THR A 356 -106.43 44.93 32.45
C THR A 356 -107.60 45.91 32.32
N ARG A 357 -107.85 46.42 31.11
CA ARG A 357 -109.03 47.26 30.83
C ARG A 357 -110.34 46.48 30.98
N ILE A 358 -110.38 45.22 30.54
CA ILE A 358 -111.55 44.33 30.73
C ILE A 358 -111.80 44.08 32.23
N GLU A 359 -110.77 43.78 33.01
CA GLU A 359 -110.87 43.57 34.46
C GLU A 359 -111.46 44.79 35.18
N THR A 360 -110.98 45.98 34.79
CA THR A 360 -111.47 47.26 35.30
C THR A 360 -112.95 47.46 34.94
N SER A 361 -113.33 47.20 33.68
CA SER A 361 -114.72 47.28 33.21
C SER A 361 -115.64 46.29 33.95
N SER A 362 -115.21 45.05 34.15
CA SER A 362 -115.96 44.04 34.93
C SER A 362 -116.19 44.49 36.38
N THR A 363 -115.20 45.16 36.99
CA THR A 363 -115.36 45.73 38.34
C THR A 363 -116.42 46.84 38.37
N GLN A 364 -116.39 47.76 37.39
CA GLN A 364 -117.39 48.82 37.26
C GLN A 364 -118.80 48.29 37.01
N ILE A 365 -118.93 47.25 36.17
CA ILE A 365 -120.21 46.55 35.95
C ILE A 365 -120.70 45.94 37.26
N GLY A 366 -119.82 45.29 38.04
CA GLY A 366 -120.16 44.72 39.34
C GLY A 366 -120.74 45.75 40.32
N GLU A 367 -120.16 46.95 40.37
CA GLU A 367 -120.65 48.08 41.17
C GLU A 367 -122.02 48.56 40.71
N MET A 368 -122.24 48.68 39.39
CA MET A 368 -123.53 49.05 38.81
C MET A 368 -124.62 48.03 39.15
N ILE A 369 -124.32 46.73 39.10
CA ILE A 369 -125.28 45.67 39.45
C ILE A 369 -125.62 45.70 40.94
N ALA A 370 -124.64 45.96 41.81
CA ALA A 370 -124.90 46.15 43.25
C ALA A 370 -125.79 47.37 43.53
N PHE A 371 -125.63 48.45 42.74
CA PHE A 371 -126.50 49.61 42.80
C PHE A 371 -127.93 49.30 42.34
N ILE A 372 -128.10 48.51 41.26
CA ILE A 372 -129.42 48.06 40.77
C ILE A 372 -130.13 47.19 41.82
N ASP A 373 -129.41 46.26 42.46
CA ASP A 373 -129.96 45.44 43.55
C ASP A 373 -130.44 46.31 44.72
N THR A 374 -129.69 47.37 45.05
CA THR A 374 -130.09 48.37 46.06
C THR A 374 -131.37 49.12 45.64
N ILE A 375 -131.49 49.54 44.38
CA ILE A 375 -132.72 50.17 43.85
C ILE A 375 -133.90 49.21 43.92
N ALA A 376 -133.71 47.94 43.54
CA ALA A 376 -134.74 46.92 43.57
C ALA A 376 -135.24 46.68 45.01
N PHE A 377 -134.33 46.62 45.98
CA PHE A 377 -134.66 46.52 47.41
C PHE A 377 -135.45 47.74 47.90
N GLN A 378 -135.00 48.96 47.58
CA GLN A 378 -135.71 50.20 47.93
C GLN A 378 -137.11 50.26 47.30
N THR A 379 -137.25 49.85 46.04
CA THR A 379 -138.52 49.79 45.31
C THR A 379 -139.47 48.78 45.95
N ASN A 380 -138.97 47.61 46.35
CA ASN A 380 -139.74 46.60 47.06
C ASN A 380 -140.25 47.11 48.42
N LEU A 381 -139.44 47.88 49.16
CA LEU A 381 -139.86 48.52 50.42
C LEU A 381 -140.91 49.63 50.20
N LEU A 382 -140.73 50.46 49.17
CA LEU A 382 -141.71 51.49 48.78
C LEU A 382 -143.05 50.87 48.38
N ALA A 383 -143.02 49.81 47.57
CA ALA A 383 -144.21 49.08 47.14
C ALA A 383 -144.91 48.39 48.31
N LEU A 384 -144.15 47.82 49.26
CA LEU A 384 -144.70 47.27 50.51
C LEU A 384 -145.42 48.35 51.32
N ASN A 385 -144.78 49.51 51.53
CA ASN A 385 -145.38 50.63 52.25
C ASN A 385 -146.67 51.13 51.55
N ALA A 386 -146.65 51.25 50.22
CA ALA A 386 -147.81 51.62 49.43
C ALA A 386 -148.94 50.57 49.53
N GLY A 387 -148.61 49.28 49.53
CA GLY A 387 -149.58 48.20 49.70
C GLY A 387 -150.23 48.20 51.09
N VAL A 388 -149.47 48.52 52.14
CA VAL A 388 -149.98 48.69 53.51
C VAL A 388 -150.95 49.88 53.59
N GLU A 389 -150.57 51.03 53.02
CA GLU A 389 -151.43 52.23 53.03
C GLU A 389 -152.70 52.04 52.17
N ALA A 390 -152.58 51.31 51.04
CA ALA A 390 -153.73 50.93 50.22
C ALA A 390 -154.69 50.00 50.97
N ALA A 391 -154.19 49.02 51.73
CA ALA A 391 -155.02 48.18 52.59
C ALA A 391 -155.72 48.99 53.70
N ARG A 392 -155.03 50.01 54.24
CA ARG A 392 -155.57 50.93 55.25
C ARG A 392 -156.72 51.79 54.72
N ALA A 393 -156.69 52.14 53.43
CA ALA A 393 -157.74 52.91 52.75
C ALA A 393 -159.01 52.10 52.40
N GLY A 394 -159.04 50.79 52.68
CA GLY A 394 -160.22 49.93 52.48
C GLY A 394 -160.65 49.80 51.02
N GLU A 395 -161.96 49.92 50.73
CA GLU A 395 -162.51 49.77 49.38
C GLU A 395 -161.94 50.78 48.36
N ALA A 396 -161.65 52.01 48.79
CA ALA A 396 -161.08 53.05 47.93
C ALA A 396 -159.62 52.76 47.51
N GLY A 397 -158.91 51.92 48.26
CA GLY A 397 -157.50 51.56 48.03
C GLY A 397 -157.27 50.33 47.16
N LYS A 398 -158.32 49.58 46.79
CA LYS A 398 -158.18 48.29 46.07
C LYS A 398 -157.36 48.39 44.77
N GLY A 399 -157.56 49.44 43.97
CA GLY A 399 -156.78 49.65 42.75
C GLY A 399 -155.30 49.93 43.03
N PHE A 400 -155.00 50.72 44.07
CA PHE A 400 -153.63 51.00 44.51
C PHE A 400 -152.95 49.76 45.08
N ALA A 401 -153.68 48.89 45.78
CA ALA A 401 -153.15 47.66 46.33
C ALA A 401 -152.67 46.68 45.22
N VAL A 402 -153.41 46.59 44.11
CA VAL A 402 -153.00 45.78 42.94
C VAL A 402 -151.73 46.33 42.31
N VAL A 403 -151.66 47.65 42.07
CA VAL A 403 -150.46 48.30 41.52
C VAL A 403 -149.26 48.12 42.46
N ALA A 404 -149.44 48.27 43.77
CA ALA A 404 -148.40 48.04 44.76
C ALA A 404 -147.90 46.59 44.76
N GLY A 405 -148.79 45.60 44.57
CA GLY A 405 -148.43 44.20 44.39
C GLY A 405 -147.59 43.96 43.13
N GLU A 406 -148.00 44.52 41.99
CA GLU A 406 -147.28 44.40 40.71
C GLU A 406 -145.89 45.04 40.77
N VAL A 407 -145.78 46.25 41.35
CA VAL A 407 -144.49 46.94 41.55
C VAL A 407 -143.58 46.13 42.46
N ARG A 408 -144.14 45.49 43.50
CA ARG A 408 -143.39 44.64 44.42
C ARG A 408 -142.85 43.39 43.71
N GLU A 409 -143.68 42.71 42.91
CA GLU A 409 -143.27 41.55 42.12
C GLU A 409 -142.18 41.92 41.11
N LEU A 410 -142.33 43.06 40.41
CA LEU A 410 -141.32 43.59 39.50
C LEU A 410 -139.99 43.90 40.22
N ALA A 411 -140.04 44.48 41.41
CA ALA A 411 -138.88 44.75 42.23
C ALA A 411 -138.17 43.44 42.68
N GLN A 412 -138.93 42.42 43.09
CA GLN A 412 -138.37 41.11 43.44
C GLN A 412 -137.72 40.42 42.22
N ARG A 413 -138.37 40.46 41.05
CA ARG A 413 -137.78 39.95 39.79
C ARG A 413 -136.52 40.71 39.39
N SER A 414 -136.48 42.02 39.63
CA SER A 414 -135.30 42.86 39.37
C SER A 414 -134.14 42.48 40.29
N ALA A 415 -134.39 42.28 41.59
CA ALA A 415 -133.38 41.83 42.55
C ALA A 415 -132.85 40.42 42.21
N GLN A 416 -133.73 39.48 41.85
CA GLN A 416 -133.33 38.14 41.42
C GLN A 416 -132.45 38.19 40.16
N SER A 417 -132.82 39.02 39.18
CA SER A 417 -132.04 39.20 37.95
C SER A 417 -130.69 39.88 38.23
N ALA A 418 -130.66 40.90 39.08
CA ALA A 418 -129.44 41.55 39.52
C ALA A 418 -128.50 40.57 40.25
N GLY A 419 -129.04 39.71 41.12
CA GLY A 419 -128.28 38.64 41.77
C GLY A 419 -127.66 37.64 40.79
N ALA A 420 -128.42 37.19 39.78
CA ALA A 420 -127.90 36.30 38.74
C ALA A 420 -126.80 36.97 37.89
N ILE A 421 -126.98 38.23 37.50
CA ILE A 421 -125.96 38.99 36.76
C ILE A 421 -124.71 39.20 37.64
N LYS A 422 -124.88 39.50 38.93
CA LYS A 422 -123.78 39.67 39.89
C LYS A 422 -122.91 38.42 39.96
N GLN A 423 -123.54 37.23 39.98
CA GLN A 423 -122.81 35.96 39.98
C GLN A 423 -122.04 35.76 38.66
N LEU A 424 -122.66 36.03 37.51
CA LEU A 424 -121.98 35.96 36.21
C LEU A 424 -120.78 36.91 36.12
N VAL A 425 -120.94 38.15 36.59
CA VAL A 425 -119.86 39.16 36.62
C VAL A 425 -118.73 38.75 37.55
N ALA A 426 -119.05 38.13 38.70
CA ALA A 426 -118.04 37.62 39.62
C ALA A 426 -117.21 36.49 38.98
N THR A 427 -117.86 35.54 38.31
CA THR A 427 -117.16 34.49 37.56
C THR A 427 -116.33 35.08 36.42
N SER A 428 -116.86 36.02 35.64
CA SER A 428 -116.08 36.70 34.59
C SER A 428 -114.85 37.42 35.16
N LYS A 429 -114.96 38.02 36.35
CA LYS A 429 -113.82 38.68 37.00
C LYS A 429 -112.72 37.69 37.38
N GLU A 430 -113.06 36.52 37.92
CA GLU A 430 -112.07 35.47 38.23
C GLU A 430 -111.37 34.95 36.96
N GLU A 431 -112.13 34.68 35.89
CA GLU A 431 -111.57 34.23 34.60
C GLU A 431 -110.65 35.28 33.96
N VAL A 432 -111.01 36.57 34.03
CA VAL A 432 -110.16 37.66 33.53
C VAL A 432 -108.89 37.79 34.37
N ALA A 433 -108.97 37.69 35.70
CA ALA A 433 -107.79 37.75 36.57
C ALA A 433 -106.81 36.58 36.29
N LEU A 434 -107.34 35.37 36.07
CA LEU A 434 -106.55 34.23 35.61
C LEU A 434 -105.91 34.51 34.24
N GLY A 435 -106.65 35.11 33.30
CA GLY A 435 -106.15 35.53 32.00
C GLY A 435 -104.98 36.52 32.11
N VAL A 436 -105.12 37.57 32.92
CA VAL A 436 -104.05 38.55 33.18
C VAL A 436 -102.79 37.87 33.71
N ALA A 437 -102.92 36.98 34.69
CA ALA A 437 -101.78 36.25 35.27
C ALA A 437 -101.06 35.37 34.22
N ARG A 438 -101.80 34.69 33.34
CA ARG A 438 -101.22 33.88 32.25
C ARG A 438 -100.50 34.72 31.22
N VAL A 439 -101.06 35.88 30.85
CA VAL A 439 -100.42 36.81 29.92
C VAL A 439 -99.11 37.36 30.50
N GLN A 440 -99.09 37.72 31.79
CA GLN A 440 -97.85 38.15 32.47
C GLN A 440 -96.76 37.06 32.48
N GLN A 441 -97.14 35.80 32.71
CA GLN A 441 -96.21 34.67 32.60
C GLN A 441 -95.63 34.55 31.18
N LEU A 442 -96.46 34.76 30.15
CA LEU A 442 -96.03 34.72 28.75
C LEU A 442 -95.04 35.85 28.41
N VAL A 443 -95.26 37.06 28.92
CA VAL A 443 -94.32 38.20 28.77
C VAL A 443 -92.95 37.84 29.37
N ALA A 444 -92.91 37.28 30.58
CA ALA A 444 -91.66 36.88 31.23
C ALA A 444 -90.92 35.77 30.42
N LEU A 445 -91.68 34.82 29.86
CA LEU A 445 -91.12 33.75 29.04
C LEU A 445 -90.52 34.29 27.73
N LEU A 446 -91.20 35.20 27.04
CA LEU A 446 -90.71 35.85 25.83
C LEU A 446 -89.45 36.68 26.09
N SER A 447 -89.41 37.44 27.20
CA SER A 447 -88.20 38.16 27.61
C SER A 447 -87.01 37.22 27.87
N SER A 448 -87.25 36.06 28.49
CA SER A 448 -86.20 35.03 28.64
C SER A 448 -85.74 34.47 27.29
N LEU A 449 -86.64 34.29 26.31
CA LEU A 449 -86.28 33.81 24.97
C LEU A 449 -85.40 34.82 24.23
N VAL A 450 -85.75 36.11 24.29
CA VAL A 450 -84.93 37.19 23.71
C VAL A 450 -83.50 37.16 24.26
N SER A 451 -83.33 37.02 25.57
CA SER A 451 -82.00 36.88 26.19
C SER A 451 -81.26 35.64 25.69
N ARG A 452 -81.93 34.48 25.65
CA ARG A 452 -81.31 33.22 25.21
C ARG A 452 -80.87 33.28 23.75
N PHE A 453 -81.67 33.86 22.86
CA PHE A 453 -81.28 34.02 21.46
C PHE A 453 -80.14 35.02 21.28
N SER A 454 -80.07 36.08 22.09
CA SER A 454 -78.92 36.98 22.13
C SER A 454 -77.64 36.24 22.55
N ASP A 455 -77.73 35.39 23.58
CA ASP A 455 -76.59 34.59 24.04
C ASP A 455 -76.11 33.61 22.97
N ILE A 456 -77.05 32.94 22.26
CA ILE A 456 -76.72 32.06 21.14
C ILE A 456 -76.00 32.84 20.04
N ALA A 457 -76.52 34.00 19.64
CA ALA A 457 -75.87 34.84 18.62
C ALA A 457 -74.45 35.26 19.03
N SER A 458 -74.24 35.61 20.30
CA SER A 458 -72.91 35.96 20.83
C SER A 458 -71.95 34.77 20.86
N GLN A 459 -72.42 33.58 21.22
CA GLN A 459 -71.58 32.37 21.23
C GLN A 459 -71.14 31.99 19.81
N VAL A 460 -72.07 32.08 18.85
CA VAL A 460 -71.79 31.79 17.45
C VAL A 460 -70.78 32.78 16.85
N GLU A 461 -70.85 34.06 17.22
CA GLU A 461 -69.84 35.07 16.87
C GLU A 461 -68.44 34.68 17.40
N SER A 462 -68.36 34.24 18.66
CA SER A 462 -67.08 33.79 19.24
C SER A 462 -66.54 32.54 18.53
N ILE A 463 -67.41 31.62 18.10
CA ILE A 463 -67.00 30.44 17.32
C ILE A 463 -66.45 30.87 15.96
N ALA A 464 -67.12 31.80 15.27
CA ALA A 464 -66.67 32.31 13.98
C ALA A 464 -65.27 32.96 14.06
N GLN A 465 -64.99 33.73 15.11
CA GLN A 465 -63.65 34.27 15.38
C GLN A 465 -62.60 33.17 15.61
N GLY A 466 -62.96 32.13 16.37
CA GLY A 466 -62.13 30.95 16.58
C GLY A 466 -61.83 30.20 15.28
N SER A 467 -62.83 30.02 14.42
CA SER A 467 -62.68 29.42 13.08
C SER A 467 -61.73 30.23 12.21
N GLY A 468 -61.80 31.57 12.24
CA GLY A 468 -60.86 32.43 11.51
C GLY A 468 -59.41 32.24 11.96
N SER A 469 -59.18 32.11 13.27
CA SER A 469 -57.84 31.83 13.82
C SER A 469 -57.33 30.44 13.41
N ALA A 470 -58.22 29.44 13.36
CA ALA A 470 -57.86 28.09 12.93
C ALA A 470 -57.50 28.02 11.44
N VAL A 471 -58.20 28.76 10.58
CA VAL A 471 -57.87 28.89 9.15
C VAL A 471 -56.44 29.44 8.98
N GLU A 472 -56.10 30.49 9.72
CA GLU A 472 -54.76 31.08 9.65
C GLU A 472 -53.67 30.11 10.13
N ALA A 473 -53.92 29.39 11.22
CA ALA A 473 -53.00 28.35 11.71
C ALA A 473 -52.78 27.24 10.67
N ILE A 474 -53.84 26.79 9.98
CA ILE A 474 -53.73 25.77 8.93
C ILE A 474 -52.95 26.29 7.72
N ARG A 475 -53.14 27.55 7.32
CA ARG A 475 -52.33 28.16 6.24
C ARG A 475 -50.85 28.23 6.60
N GLN A 476 -50.52 28.48 7.86
CA GLN A 476 -49.12 28.42 8.33
C GLN A 476 -48.56 27.00 8.27
N ILE A 477 -49.37 25.99 8.62
CA ILE A 477 -49.00 24.58 8.48
C ILE A 477 -48.72 24.25 7.00
N ASP A 478 -49.60 24.66 6.08
CA ASP A 478 -49.44 24.45 4.64
C ASP A 478 -48.14 25.07 4.10
N ALA A 479 -47.87 26.32 4.48
CA ALA A 479 -46.62 27.00 4.11
C ALA A 479 -45.37 26.27 4.68
N ALA A 480 -45.44 25.77 5.91
CA ALA A 480 -44.37 24.98 6.53
C ALA A 480 -44.18 23.63 5.83
N MET A 481 -45.27 22.98 5.40
CA MET A 481 -45.21 21.74 4.61
C MET A 481 -44.48 21.97 3.28
N GLY A 482 -44.75 23.09 2.60
CA GLY A 482 -44.03 23.44 1.37
C GLY A 482 -42.54 23.70 1.59
N LEU A 483 -42.12 24.18 2.76
CA LEU A 483 -40.70 24.29 3.12
C LEU A 483 -40.07 22.91 3.37
N LEU A 484 -40.78 22.03 4.09
CA LEU A 484 -40.33 20.67 4.35
C LEU A 484 -40.18 19.86 3.06
N ASP A 485 -41.14 19.97 2.14
CA ASP A 485 -41.09 19.31 0.84
C ASP A 485 -39.85 19.72 0.03
N ARG A 486 -39.55 21.03 -0.05
CA ARG A 486 -38.31 21.50 -0.68
C ARG A 486 -37.05 20.96 0.01
N GLY A 487 -37.06 20.86 1.34
CA GLY A 487 -35.98 20.25 2.10
C GLY A 487 -35.81 18.76 1.80
N MET A 488 -36.90 18.02 1.64
CA MET A 488 -36.86 16.61 1.24
C MET A 488 -36.32 16.44 -0.18
N GLN A 489 -36.74 17.28 -1.13
CA GLN A 489 -36.19 17.27 -2.49
C GLN A 489 -34.67 17.54 -2.48
N GLN A 490 -34.21 18.46 -1.65
CA GLN A 490 -32.77 18.70 -1.48
C GLN A 490 -32.05 17.51 -0.85
N ASN A 491 -32.64 16.85 0.15
CA ASN A 491 -32.07 15.65 0.77
C ASN A 491 -31.95 14.50 -0.24
N ALA A 492 -32.96 14.31 -1.11
CA ALA A 492 -32.91 13.31 -2.17
C ALA A 492 -31.77 13.60 -3.15
N ALA A 493 -31.65 14.85 -3.62
CA ALA A 493 -30.55 15.25 -4.50
C ALA A 493 -29.17 15.07 -3.83
N MET A 494 -29.06 15.42 -2.54
CA MET A 494 -27.82 15.23 -1.78
C MET A 494 -27.48 13.76 -1.60
N ALA A 495 -28.47 12.89 -1.37
CA ALA A 495 -28.29 11.45 -1.26
C ALA A 495 -27.79 10.85 -2.60
N GLU A 496 -28.38 11.25 -3.72
CA GLU A 496 -27.92 10.83 -5.05
C GLU A 496 -26.48 11.29 -5.35
N GLN A 497 -26.17 12.56 -5.08
CA GLN A 497 -24.84 13.12 -5.27
C GLN A 497 -23.79 12.43 -4.39
N THR A 498 -24.13 12.17 -3.12
CA THR A 498 -23.22 11.48 -2.18
C THR A 498 -23.00 10.03 -2.59
N SER A 499 -24.04 9.34 -3.05
CA SER A 499 -23.94 7.99 -3.60
C SER A 499 -23.03 7.95 -4.83
N ALA A 500 -23.20 8.89 -5.77
CA ALA A 500 -22.35 9.00 -6.95
C ALA A 500 -20.88 9.28 -6.58
N ALA A 501 -20.62 10.23 -5.68
CA ALA A 501 -19.27 10.53 -5.18
C ALA A 501 -18.64 9.31 -4.48
N SER A 502 -19.43 8.53 -3.75
CA SER A 502 -18.98 7.30 -3.10
C SER A 502 -18.55 6.24 -4.12
N VAL A 503 -19.24 6.11 -5.25
CA VAL A 503 -18.83 5.22 -6.35
C VAL A 503 -17.50 5.67 -6.95
N GLU A 504 -17.29 6.98 -7.14
CA GLU A 504 -16.01 7.51 -7.63
C GLU A 504 -14.86 7.25 -6.65
N LEU A 505 -15.09 7.46 -5.34
CA LEU A 505 -14.11 7.17 -4.30
C LEU A 505 -13.74 5.68 -4.27
N LEU A 506 -14.72 4.79 -4.36
CA LEU A 506 -14.49 3.34 -4.40
C LEU A 506 -13.63 2.97 -5.61
N ARG A 507 -13.95 3.52 -6.80
CA ARG A 507 -13.15 3.28 -8.00
C ARG A 507 -11.73 3.81 -7.87
N GLY A 508 -11.54 4.99 -7.28
CA GLY A 508 -10.22 5.56 -7.01
C GLY A 508 -9.40 4.71 -6.03
N ALA A 509 -10.04 4.19 -4.98
CA ALA A 509 -9.41 3.29 -4.03
C ALA A 509 -9.02 1.94 -4.68
N GLU A 510 -9.88 1.38 -5.53
CA GLU A 510 -9.59 0.15 -6.28
C GLU A 510 -8.45 0.34 -7.27
N ASP A 511 -8.38 1.48 -7.95
CA ASP A 511 -7.28 1.81 -8.86
C ASP A 511 -5.95 1.97 -8.11
N LEU A 512 -5.93 2.71 -6.99
CA LEU A 512 -4.74 2.81 -6.13
C LEU A 512 -4.29 1.43 -5.64
N ARG A 513 -5.22 0.59 -5.18
CA ARG A 513 -4.95 -0.79 -4.76
C ARG A 513 -4.39 -1.62 -5.93
N GLY A 514 -4.94 -1.46 -7.12
CA GLY A 514 -4.46 -2.09 -8.35
C GLY A 514 -3.00 -1.71 -8.65
N GLN A 515 -2.69 -0.41 -8.61
CA GLN A 515 -1.35 0.12 -8.87
C GLN A 515 -0.31 -0.38 -7.86
N VAL A 516 -0.66 -0.45 -6.57
CA VAL A 516 0.27 -0.93 -5.54
C VAL A 516 0.34 -2.45 -5.42
N SER A 517 -0.66 -3.19 -5.92
CA SER A 517 -0.67 -4.66 -5.83
C SER A 517 0.40 -5.35 -6.67
N HIS A 518 0.99 -4.65 -7.65
CA HIS A 518 2.14 -5.15 -8.40
C HIS A 518 3.40 -5.30 -7.54
N PHE A 519 3.52 -4.52 -6.46
CA PHE A 519 4.68 -4.58 -5.57
C PHE A 519 4.56 -5.77 -4.62
N ARG A 520 5.52 -6.68 -4.69
CA ARG A 520 5.68 -7.79 -3.76
C ARG A 520 6.37 -7.29 -2.49
N ARG A 521 5.65 -7.38 -1.38
CA ARG A 521 6.04 -6.88 -0.07
C ARG A 521 6.54 -8.02 0.81
N GLU A 522 7.22 -7.70 1.90
CA GLU A 522 7.55 -8.69 2.92
C GLU A 522 6.25 -9.11 3.64
N ASP A 523 5.97 -10.41 3.76
CA ASP A 523 4.79 -10.93 4.46
C ASP A 523 4.94 -10.66 5.97
N GLY A 524 4.64 -9.43 6.38
CA GLY A 524 4.70 -8.96 7.77
C GLY A 524 3.78 -7.77 7.95
N GLU A 525 3.11 -7.70 9.11
CA GLU A 525 2.23 -6.58 9.47
C GLU A 525 2.88 -5.24 9.14
N PRO A 526 2.12 -4.26 8.59
CA PRO A 526 2.64 -2.95 8.25
C PRO A 526 3.32 -2.32 9.48
N ARG A 527 4.65 -2.22 9.45
CA ARG A 527 5.41 -1.53 10.50
C ARG A 527 5.12 -0.03 10.39
N PRO A 528 4.61 0.63 11.44
CA PRO A 528 4.38 2.06 11.41
C PRO A 528 5.71 2.78 11.17
N MET A 529 5.75 3.61 10.11
CA MET A 529 6.90 4.43 9.75
C MET A 529 7.19 5.41 10.90
N ARG A 530 8.25 5.16 11.68
CA ARG A 530 8.76 6.15 12.64
C ARG A 530 9.47 7.24 11.85
N LEU A 531 8.75 8.31 11.54
CA LEU A 531 9.36 9.55 11.07
C LEU A 531 10.38 10.00 12.12
N ARG A 532 11.67 10.03 11.75
CA ARG A 532 12.69 10.70 12.57
C ARG A 532 12.33 12.20 12.62
N PRO A 533 12.34 12.83 13.80
CA PRO A 533 12.14 14.27 13.88
C PRO A 533 13.26 14.96 13.11
N ALA A 534 12.88 15.91 12.25
CA ALA A 534 13.81 16.79 11.56
C ALA A 534 14.60 17.59 12.60
N ALA A 535 15.92 17.64 12.42
CA ALA A 535 16.85 18.40 13.25
C ALA A 535 16.86 19.88 12.87
#